data_AF-A0A6N7S997-F1
#
_entry.id   AF-A0A6N7S997-F1
#
_cell.length_a   1.000
_cell.length_b   1.000
_cell.length_c   1.000
_cell.angle_alpha   90.00
_cell.angle_beta   90.00
_cell.angle_gamma   90.00
#
_symmetry.space_group_name_H-M   'P 1'
#
loop_
_entity.id
_entity.type
_entity.pdbx_description
1 polymer ?
#
loop_
_entity_poly.entity_id
_entity_poly.type
_entity_poly.pdbx_seq_one_letter_code
_entity_poly.pdbx_strand_id
1 'polypeptide(L)'
;MNQNERCGWLIRGLLQEQGLESQIDIPLDLLSRKRLLRTLMNVRPPKPADPKWLQIQDGYYQEELRNSAIVDAAGLPEIVPGISLWRGDITQIQADAIVNAANHTLLGCFIPHHGCIDNAVHSCAGVQLRLACHDFMEKQEALEPIGQAVLTPGFNLPAKWVLHTVGPQVHGVLTARHIEQLESCYRSCLQKAQSCQFHTLVFCCIATGEYHFPSLAAAQIAVSTVQKFIAENEMPKKVIFNVFQQRDEQIYQTLLNKQNKF
;
A
#
# COMPACT_ATOMS: atom_id res chain seq x y z
N MET A 1 -24.84 13.61 7.69
CA MET A 1 -24.58 12.33 8.38
C MET A 1 -23.29 12.47 9.16
N ASN A 2 -23.32 12.17 10.46
CA ASN A 2 -22.09 12.01 11.25
C ASN A 2 -21.36 10.70 10.85
N GLN A 3 -20.15 10.48 11.39
CA GLN A 3 -19.33 9.31 11.05
C GLN A 3 -20.00 7.97 11.37
N ASN A 4 -20.69 7.89 12.50
CA ASN A 4 -21.36 6.66 12.91
C ASN A 4 -22.55 6.32 12.00
N GLU A 5 -23.28 7.33 11.54
CA GLU A 5 -24.35 7.20 10.55
C GLU A 5 -23.83 6.79 9.18
N ARG A 6 -22.73 7.41 8.70
CA ARG A 6 -22.08 7.03 7.43
C ARG A 6 -21.65 5.57 7.48
N CYS A 7 -20.93 5.17 8.53
CA CYS A 7 -20.44 3.80 8.69
C CYS A 7 -21.60 2.79 8.69
N GLY A 8 -22.66 3.02 9.49
CA GLY A 8 -23.84 2.16 9.50
C GLY A 8 -24.58 2.10 8.16
N TRP A 9 -24.64 3.21 7.43
CA TRP A 9 -25.26 3.26 6.10
C TRP A 9 -24.45 2.48 5.06
N LEU A 10 -23.12 2.60 5.08
CA LEU A 10 -22.23 1.85 4.19
C LEU A 10 -22.36 0.34 4.42
N ILE A 11 -22.39 -0.09 5.69
CA ILE A 11 -22.60 -1.50 6.06
C ILE A 11 -23.93 -2.02 5.51
N ARG A 12 -25.03 -1.27 5.68
CA ARG A 12 -26.34 -1.68 5.11
C ARG A 12 -26.27 -1.88 3.60
N GLY A 13 -25.62 -0.96 2.89
CA GLY A 13 -25.44 -1.08 1.43
C GLY A 13 -24.67 -2.34 1.04
N LEU A 14 -23.61 -2.68 1.78
CA LEU A 14 -22.82 -3.90 1.53
C LEU A 14 -23.57 -5.19 1.87
N LEU A 15 -24.35 -5.19 2.96
CA LEU A 15 -25.19 -6.34 3.32
C LEU A 15 -26.28 -6.57 2.27
N GLN A 16 -26.90 -5.48 1.78
CA GLN A 16 -27.92 -5.54 0.73
C GLN A 16 -27.34 -6.04 -0.61
N GLU A 17 -26.16 -5.57 -0.99
CA GLU A 17 -25.47 -6.06 -2.19
C GLU A 17 -25.22 -7.58 -2.13
N GLN A 18 -25.05 -8.14 -0.93
CA GLN A 18 -24.69 -9.54 -0.70
C GLN A 18 -25.88 -10.42 -0.27
N GLY A 19 -27.08 -9.86 -0.05
CA GLY A 19 -28.24 -10.60 0.47
C GLY A 19 -28.06 -11.11 1.90
N LEU A 20 -27.32 -10.37 2.74
CA LEU A 20 -26.95 -10.75 4.11
C LEU A 20 -27.69 -9.95 5.19
N GLU A 21 -28.70 -9.15 4.83
CA GLU A 21 -29.35 -8.22 5.77
C GLU A 21 -30.05 -8.93 6.94
N SER A 22 -30.49 -10.17 6.76
CA SER A 22 -31.13 -10.99 7.80
C SER A 22 -30.14 -11.86 8.59
N GLN A 23 -28.87 -11.88 8.21
CA GLN A 23 -27.85 -12.79 8.77
C GLN A 23 -26.85 -12.07 9.68
N ILE A 24 -26.65 -10.77 9.48
CA ILE A 24 -25.63 -9.99 10.18
C ILE A 24 -26.27 -8.75 10.80
N ASP A 25 -26.25 -8.69 12.13
CA ASP A 25 -26.65 -7.50 12.87
C ASP A 25 -25.58 -6.42 12.80
N ILE A 26 -26.01 -5.17 12.62
CA ILE A 26 -25.11 -4.01 12.61
C ILE A 26 -24.89 -3.55 14.06
N PRO A 27 -23.65 -3.57 14.58
CA PRO A 27 -23.36 -3.14 15.94
C PRO A 27 -23.80 -1.69 16.20
N LEU A 28 -24.06 -1.32 17.45
CA LEU A 28 -24.46 0.05 17.79
C LEU A 28 -23.26 0.99 17.97
N ASP A 29 -22.14 0.47 18.45
CA ASP A 29 -20.93 1.24 18.71
C ASP A 29 -20.09 1.43 17.43
N LEU A 30 -19.40 2.57 17.36
CA LEU A 30 -18.64 2.96 16.17
C LEU A 30 -17.46 2.00 15.90
N LEU A 31 -16.77 1.53 16.94
CA LEU A 31 -15.57 0.70 16.78
C LEU A 31 -15.93 -0.65 16.12
N SER A 32 -16.98 -1.31 16.60
CA SER A 32 -17.47 -2.56 16.04
C SER A 32 -18.05 -2.35 14.64
N ARG A 33 -18.72 -1.23 14.36
CA ARG A 33 -19.14 -0.88 12.99
C ARG A 33 -17.95 -0.73 12.04
N LYS A 34 -16.90 0.00 12.44
CA LYS A 34 -15.69 0.13 11.62
C LYS A 34 -15.06 -1.22 11.30
N ARG A 35 -15.03 -2.13 12.29
CA ARG A 35 -14.55 -3.51 12.09
C ARG A 35 -15.41 -4.29 11.09
N LEU A 36 -16.73 -4.24 11.24
CA LEU A 36 -17.65 -4.89 10.31
C LEU A 36 -17.56 -4.31 8.90
N LEU A 37 -17.50 -2.97 8.76
CA LEU A 37 -17.33 -2.31 7.47
C LEU A 37 -16.06 -2.80 6.76
N ARG A 38 -14.92 -2.84 7.46
CA ARG A 38 -13.66 -3.36 6.89
C ARG A 38 -13.78 -4.83 6.52
N THR A 39 -14.41 -5.66 7.35
CA THR A 39 -14.67 -7.08 7.03
C THR A 39 -15.42 -7.22 5.71
N LEU A 40 -16.56 -6.53 5.57
CA LEU A 40 -17.41 -6.61 4.38
C LEU A 40 -16.69 -6.08 3.13
N MET A 41 -15.91 -5.01 3.27
CA MET A 41 -15.12 -4.46 2.15
C MET A 41 -13.97 -5.40 1.74
N ASN A 42 -13.29 -6.05 2.69
CA ASN A 42 -12.20 -6.99 2.40
C ASN A 42 -12.69 -8.18 1.57
N VAL A 43 -13.86 -8.72 1.88
CA VAL A 43 -14.41 -9.89 1.16
C VAL A 43 -15.21 -9.53 -0.11
N ARG A 44 -15.47 -8.24 -0.35
CA ARG A 44 -16.29 -7.79 -1.49
C ARG A 44 -15.60 -8.06 -2.83
N PRO A 45 -16.22 -8.77 -3.79
CA PRO A 45 -15.64 -8.95 -5.13
C PRO A 45 -15.50 -7.61 -5.87
N PRO A 46 -14.67 -7.52 -6.93
CA PRO A 46 -14.49 -6.31 -7.74
C PRO A 46 -15.71 -6.03 -8.62
N LYS A 47 -16.86 -5.71 -8.02
CA LYS A 47 -18.09 -5.34 -8.73
C LYS A 47 -18.30 -3.82 -8.73
N PRO A 48 -18.88 -3.24 -9.80
CA PRO A 48 -19.28 -1.84 -9.79
C PRO A 48 -20.05 -1.50 -8.51
N ALA A 49 -19.72 -0.38 -7.89
CA ALA A 49 -20.40 0.10 -6.69
C ALA A 49 -21.40 1.21 -7.08
N ASP A 50 -22.50 1.28 -6.35
CA ASP A 50 -23.51 2.33 -6.55
C ASP A 50 -22.86 3.73 -6.39
N PRO A 51 -23.10 4.69 -7.31
CA PRO A 51 -22.47 6.01 -7.25
C PRO A 51 -22.76 6.79 -5.97
N LYS A 52 -23.98 6.66 -5.42
CA LYS A 52 -24.34 7.31 -4.15
C LYS A 52 -23.62 6.62 -2.99
N TRP A 53 -23.47 5.29 -3.03
CA TRP A 53 -22.70 4.56 -2.03
C TRP A 53 -21.23 4.99 -2.02
N LEU A 54 -20.60 5.12 -3.20
CA LEU A 54 -19.24 5.63 -3.34
C LEU A 54 -19.09 7.05 -2.77
N GLN A 55 -20.03 7.94 -3.05
CA GLN A 55 -20.00 9.31 -2.51
C GLN A 55 -20.02 9.33 -0.97
N ILE A 56 -20.82 8.47 -0.33
CA ILE A 56 -20.86 8.36 1.12
C ILE A 56 -19.57 7.73 1.67
N GLN A 57 -19.00 6.75 0.95
CA GLN A 57 -17.74 6.11 1.31
C GLN A 57 -16.59 7.11 1.29
N ASP A 58 -16.49 7.91 0.23
CA ASP A 58 -15.44 8.92 0.10
C ASP A 58 -15.62 9.97 1.20
N GLY A 59 -16.85 10.45 1.43
CA GLY A 59 -17.15 11.35 2.56
C GLY A 59 -16.84 10.76 3.94
N TYR A 60 -16.91 9.43 4.09
CA TYR A 60 -16.49 8.71 5.30
C TYR A 60 -14.97 8.78 5.46
N TYR A 61 -14.19 8.35 4.46
CA TYR A 61 -12.73 8.34 4.54
C TYR A 61 -12.11 9.73 4.60
N GLN A 62 -12.63 10.72 3.88
CA GLN A 62 -12.11 12.09 3.95
C GLN A 62 -12.24 12.70 5.36
N GLU A 63 -13.26 12.31 6.12
CA GLU A 63 -13.39 12.72 7.52
C GLU A 63 -12.46 11.92 8.43
N GLU A 64 -12.23 10.62 8.18
CA GLU A 64 -11.22 9.85 8.92
C GLU A 64 -9.83 10.45 8.73
N LEU A 65 -9.49 10.88 7.51
CA LEU A 65 -8.24 11.58 7.22
C LEU A 65 -8.14 12.93 7.93
N ARG A 66 -9.20 13.74 7.95
CA ARG A 66 -9.22 15.03 8.68
C ARG A 66 -8.92 14.87 10.18
N ASN A 67 -9.28 13.72 10.75
CA ASN A 67 -9.05 13.41 12.16
C ASN A 67 -7.76 12.61 12.40
N SER A 68 -6.95 12.39 11.36
CA SER A 68 -5.70 11.64 11.42
C SER A 68 -4.48 12.57 11.31
N ALA A 69 -3.35 12.16 11.89
CA ALA A 69 -2.09 12.90 11.78
C ALA A 69 -1.38 12.53 10.48
N ILE A 70 -1.68 13.25 9.40
CA ILE A 70 -1.07 13.00 8.09
C ILE A 70 0.37 13.52 8.06
N VAL A 71 1.30 12.66 7.66
CA VAL A 71 2.71 12.98 7.50
C VAL A 71 2.97 13.46 6.07
N ASP A 72 3.66 14.58 5.89
CA ASP A 72 4.11 15.02 4.57
C ASP A 72 5.46 14.37 4.21
N ALA A 73 5.48 13.54 3.17
CA ALA A 73 6.68 12.85 2.71
C ALA A 73 7.79 13.82 2.28
N ALA A 74 7.43 14.98 1.71
CA ALA A 74 8.40 15.97 1.26
C ALA A 74 9.17 16.57 2.45
N GLY A 75 8.47 16.81 3.57
CA GLY A 75 9.01 17.42 4.78
C GLY A 75 9.80 16.50 5.72
N LEU A 76 9.83 15.19 5.47
CA LEU A 76 10.59 14.25 6.30
C LEU A 76 12.10 14.56 6.26
N PRO A 77 12.86 14.43 7.37
CA PRO A 77 14.31 14.62 7.34
C PRO A 77 14.98 13.55 6.47
N GLU A 78 16.00 13.95 5.71
CA GLU A 78 16.82 13.02 4.93
C GLU A 78 17.91 12.41 5.81
N ILE A 79 18.09 11.10 5.69
CA ILE A 79 19.21 10.39 6.34
C ILE A 79 20.45 10.47 5.47
N VAL A 80 20.27 10.31 4.16
CA VAL A 80 21.26 10.57 3.11
C VAL A 80 20.57 11.39 2.01
N PRO A 81 21.30 12.13 1.16
CA PRO A 81 20.68 12.95 0.12
C PRO A 81 19.63 12.19 -0.71
N GLY A 82 18.41 12.72 -0.76
CA GLY A 82 17.29 12.14 -1.51
C GLY A 82 16.62 10.92 -0.86
N ILE A 83 17.03 10.49 0.35
CA ILE A 83 16.47 9.31 1.02
C ILE A 83 16.12 9.61 2.49
N SER A 84 14.87 9.31 2.84
CA SER A 84 14.36 9.36 4.22
C SER A 84 13.97 7.97 4.73
N LEU A 85 13.93 7.84 6.05
CA LEU A 85 13.40 6.67 6.76
C LEU A 85 12.26 7.14 7.65
N TRP A 86 11.13 6.45 7.63
CA TRP A 86 9.98 6.79 8.45
C TRP A 86 9.28 5.54 8.98
N ARG A 87 9.12 5.47 10.31
CA ARG A 87 8.32 4.43 10.94
C ARG A 87 6.89 4.91 11.15
N GLY A 88 5.93 4.25 10.50
CA GLY A 88 4.52 4.62 10.61
C GLY A 88 3.60 3.84 9.67
N ASP A 89 2.32 4.21 9.67
CA ASP A 89 1.30 3.64 8.80
C ASP A 89 1.37 4.29 7.41
N ILE A 90 1.80 3.55 6.38
CA ILE A 90 1.94 4.06 5.01
C ILE A 90 0.65 4.67 4.44
N THR A 91 -0.52 4.32 5.00
CA THR A 91 -1.80 4.88 4.55
C THR A 91 -2.05 6.30 5.06
N GLN A 92 -1.19 6.81 5.94
CA GLN A 92 -1.27 8.15 6.55
C GLN A 92 -0.13 9.09 6.11
N ILE A 93 0.49 8.83 4.94
CA ILE A 93 1.52 9.69 4.37
C ILE A 93 1.04 10.36 3.07
N GLN A 94 1.14 11.67 3.00
CA GLN A 94 0.93 12.45 1.79
C GLN A 94 2.19 12.36 0.93
N ALA A 95 2.05 11.81 -0.27
CA ALA A 95 3.12 11.62 -1.25
C ALA A 95 2.55 11.62 -2.68
N ASP A 96 3.43 11.70 -3.69
CA ASP A 96 2.97 11.46 -5.06
C ASP A 96 2.58 9.99 -5.24
N ALA A 97 3.40 9.04 -4.76
CA ALA A 97 3.04 7.62 -4.77
C ALA A 97 3.51 6.86 -3.52
N ILE A 98 2.70 5.90 -3.10
CA ILE A 98 3.10 4.83 -2.18
C ILE A 98 3.21 3.50 -2.93
N VAL A 99 4.06 2.59 -2.46
CA VAL A 99 4.19 1.25 -3.01
C VAL A 99 3.41 0.25 -2.17
N ASN A 100 2.57 -0.54 -2.83
CA ASN A 100 1.86 -1.67 -2.25
C ASN A 100 2.56 -2.99 -2.64
N ALA A 101 2.88 -3.82 -1.64
CA ALA A 101 3.32 -5.19 -1.89
C ALA A 101 2.09 -6.07 -2.15
N ALA A 102 1.75 -6.21 -3.43
CA ALA A 102 0.56 -6.89 -3.90
C ALA A 102 0.80 -8.41 -4.10
N ASN A 103 -0.30 -9.13 -4.31
CA ASN A 103 -0.29 -10.50 -4.78
C ASN A 103 -0.55 -10.57 -6.31
N HIS A 104 -0.30 -11.72 -6.92
CA HIS A 104 -0.36 -11.92 -8.38
C HIS A 104 -1.75 -11.67 -9.01
N THR A 105 -2.82 -11.58 -8.22
CA THR A 105 -4.15 -11.22 -8.72
C THR A 105 -4.37 -9.71 -8.80
N LEU A 106 -3.56 -8.90 -8.10
CA LEU A 106 -3.74 -7.45 -7.90
C LEU A 106 -5.06 -7.01 -7.25
N LEU A 107 -5.95 -7.93 -6.89
CA LEU A 107 -7.27 -7.61 -6.35
C LEU A 107 -7.23 -7.28 -4.84
N GLY A 108 -6.06 -7.05 -4.26
CA GLY A 108 -5.92 -6.83 -2.82
C GLY A 108 -6.07 -8.11 -2.00
N CYS A 109 -6.14 -7.94 -0.68
CA CYS A 109 -6.33 -9.04 0.27
C CYS A 109 -7.82 -9.29 0.59
N PHE A 110 -8.26 -10.54 0.49
CA PHE A 110 -9.63 -10.97 0.82
C PHE A 110 -9.80 -11.52 2.23
N ILE A 111 -8.71 -11.64 3.00
CA ILE A 111 -8.76 -12.12 4.39
C ILE A 111 -9.15 -10.93 5.28
N PRO A 112 -10.30 -10.96 5.99
CA PRO A 112 -10.71 -9.88 6.86
C PRO A 112 -9.65 -9.54 7.90
N HIS A 113 -9.32 -8.26 8.03
CA HIS A 113 -8.37 -7.76 9.02
C HIS A 113 -6.96 -8.37 8.96
N HIS A 114 -6.56 -8.94 7.82
CA HIS A 114 -5.21 -9.48 7.66
C HIS A 114 -4.16 -8.37 7.86
N GLY A 115 -3.06 -8.72 8.52
CA GLY A 115 -1.99 -7.78 8.87
C GLY A 115 -1.08 -7.38 7.70
N CYS A 116 -1.38 -7.82 6.47
CA CYS A 116 -0.57 -7.47 5.31
C CYS A 116 -0.81 -6.03 4.84
N ILE A 117 0.21 -5.46 4.20
CA ILE A 117 0.16 -4.09 3.67
C ILE A 117 -0.92 -3.93 2.61
N ASP A 118 -1.16 -4.98 1.81
CA ASP A 118 -2.17 -5.02 0.76
C ASP A 118 -3.59 -4.82 1.34
N ASN A 119 -3.88 -5.46 2.48
CA ASN A 119 -5.14 -5.25 3.19
C ASN A 119 -5.25 -3.82 3.72
N ALA A 120 -4.18 -3.26 4.30
CA ALA A 120 -4.17 -1.90 4.82
C ALA A 120 -4.43 -0.86 3.72
N VAL A 121 -3.67 -0.93 2.62
CA VAL A 121 -3.78 -0.01 1.48
C VAL A 121 -5.18 -0.07 0.86
N HIS A 122 -5.69 -1.27 0.54
CA HIS A 122 -7.05 -1.41 -0.01
C HIS A 122 -8.15 -0.97 0.97
N SER A 123 -7.98 -1.23 2.28
CA SER A 123 -8.97 -0.84 3.28
C SER A 123 -9.04 0.67 3.50
N CYS A 124 -7.95 1.41 3.27
CA CYS A 124 -7.90 2.87 3.41
C CYS A 124 -8.19 3.62 2.10
N ALA A 125 -7.90 3.04 0.94
CA ALA A 125 -8.19 3.65 -0.35
C ALA A 125 -9.68 3.62 -0.73
N GLY A 126 -10.41 2.60 -0.27
CA GLY A 126 -11.80 2.36 -0.63
C GLY A 126 -11.96 1.32 -1.74
N VAL A 127 -13.20 0.88 -2.00
CA VAL A 127 -13.48 -0.22 -2.96
C VAL A 127 -13.00 0.10 -4.39
N GLN A 128 -12.85 1.38 -4.75
CA GLN A 128 -12.41 1.79 -6.08
C GLN A 128 -11.00 1.30 -6.41
N LEU A 129 -10.10 1.15 -5.42
CA LEU A 129 -8.75 0.64 -5.68
C LEU A 129 -8.79 -0.79 -6.24
N ARG A 130 -9.63 -1.65 -5.67
CA ARG A 130 -9.84 -3.01 -6.16
C ARG A 130 -10.45 -3.02 -7.56
N LEU A 131 -11.36 -2.09 -7.86
CA LEU A 131 -11.96 -1.96 -9.19
C LEU A 131 -10.93 -1.52 -10.24
N ALA A 132 -10.10 -0.53 -9.92
CA ALA A 132 -9.03 -0.08 -10.82
C ALA A 132 -8.02 -1.21 -11.13
N CYS A 133 -7.66 -2.01 -10.12
CA CYS A 133 -6.84 -3.20 -10.33
C CYS A 133 -7.56 -4.25 -11.20
N HIS A 134 -8.85 -4.49 -10.98
CA HIS A 134 -9.63 -5.42 -11.78
C HIS A 134 -9.71 -4.98 -13.25
N ASP A 135 -10.01 -3.71 -13.51
CA ASP A 135 -10.06 -3.16 -14.87
C ASP A 135 -8.70 -3.23 -15.60
N PHE A 136 -7.60 -3.19 -14.85
CA PHE A 136 -6.27 -3.46 -15.38
C PHE A 136 -6.09 -4.94 -15.72
N MET A 137 -6.43 -5.84 -14.78
CA MET A 137 -6.28 -7.28 -14.95
C MET A 137 -7.18 -7.86 -16.05
N GLU A 138 -8.38 -7.33 -16.27
CA GLU A 138 -9.26 -7.75 -17.38
C GLU A 138 -8.67 -7.48 -18.76
N LYS A 139 -7.72 -6.53 -18.85
CA LYS A 139 -6.99 -6.23 -20.09
C LYS A 139 -5.72 -7.07 -20.23
N GLN A 140 -5.34 -7.81 -19.19
CA GLN A 140 -4.16 -8.64 -19.14
C GLN A 140 -4.54 -10.11 -19.32
N GLU A 141 -3.81 -10.83 -20.17
CA GLU A 141 -4.11 -12.24 -20.46
C GLU A 141 -3.66 -13.20 -19.34
N ALA A 142 -2.88 -12.71 -18.37
CA ALA A 142 -2.24 -13.52 -17.34
C ALA A 142 -2.19 -12.79 -15.99
N LEU A 143 -1.90 -13.57 -14.94
CA LEU A 143 -1.61 -13.06 -13.60
C LEU A 143 -0.42 -12.10 -13.61
N GLU A 144 -0.40 -11.15 -12.68
CA GLU A 144 0.67 -10.17 -12.60
C GLU A 144 2.00 -10.84 -12.23
N PRO A 145 3.04 -10.72 -13.06
CA PRO A 145 4.33 -11.34 -12.81
C PRO A 145 5.09 -10.66 -11.67
N ILE A 146 5.97 -11.43 -11.03
CA ILE A 146 6.87 -10.92 -9.98
C ILE A 146 7.82 -9.87 -10.58
N GLY A 147 8.04 -8.77 -9.86
CA GLY A 147 9.04 -7.76 -10.21
C GLY A 147 8.57 -6.69 -11.20
N GLN A 148 7.28 -6.64 -11.55
CA GLN A 148 6.64 -5.58 -12.34
C GLN A 148 5.88 -4.59 -11.45
N ALA A 149 5.52 -3.43 -12.00
CA ALA A 149 4.83 -2.36 -11.29
C ALA A 149 3.62 -1.81 -12.07
N VAL A 150 2.45 -1.88 -11.45
CA VAL A 150 1.17 -1.36 -11.97
C VAL A 150 0.77 -0.11 -11.20
N LEU A 151 0.29 0.92 -11.91
CA LEU A 151 -0.05 2.22 -11.33
C LEU A 151 -1.56 2.40 -11.29
N THR A 152 -2.10 2.81 -10.14
CA THR A 152 -3.52 3.17 -9.95
C THR A 152 -3.64 4.48 -9.14
N PRO A 153 -4.77 5.20 -9.23
CA PRO A 153 -5.04 6.33 -8.33
C PRO A 153 -5.09 5.88 -6.86
N GLY A 154 -4.71 6.76 -5.94
CA GLY A 154 -4.76 6.50 -4.50
C GLY A 154 -6.15 6.63 -3.87
N PHE A 155 -7.12 7.17 -4.60
CA PHE A 155 -8.51 7.37 -4.16
C PHE A 155 -8.59 8.14 -2.84
N ASN A 156 -8.95 7.46 -1.75
CA ASN A 156 -9.08 8.07 -0.43
C ASN A 156 -7.79 8.06 0.40
N LEU A 157 -6.66 7.64 -0.17
CA LEU A 157 -5.36 7.79 0.48
C LEU A 157 -4.87 9.25 0.39
N PRO A 158 -4.04 9.73 1.34
CA PRO A 158 -3.33 11.00 1.19
C PRO A 158 -2.32 10.98 0.03
N ALA A 159 -1.84 9.78 -0.35
CA ALA A 159 -1.01 9.59 -1.52
C ALA A 159 -1.83 9.66 -2.81
N LYS A 160 -1.33 10.37 -3.83
CA LYS A 160 -2.07 10.55 -5.10
C LYS A 160 -2.18 9.25 -5.91
N TRP A 161 -1.17 8.40 -5.82
CA TRP A 161 -1.06 7.16 -6.58
C TRP A 161 -0.61 5.98 -5.73
N VAL A 162 -0.93 4.77 -6.19
CA VAL A 162 -0.42 3.51 -5.65
C VAL A 162 0.32 2.76 -6.76
N LEU A 163 1.57 2.38 -6.47
CA LEU A 163 2.35 1.46 -7.29
C LEU A 163 2.24 0.06 -6.70
N HIS A 164 1.56 -0.84 -7.39
CA HIS A 164 1.40 -2.23 -7.01
C HIS A 164 2.54 -3.05 -7.61
N THR A 165 3.31 -3.74 -6.77
CA THR A 165 4.36 -4.66 -7.21
C THR A 165 4.21 -6.01 -6.53
N VAL A 166 4.42 -7.08 -7.29
CA VAL A 166 4.37 -8.45 -6.77
C VAL A 166 5.78 -8.89 -6.37
N GLY A 167 6.00 -9.11 -5.08
CA GLY A 167 7.28 -9.58 -4.54
C GLY A 167 7.49 -11.10 -4.67
N PRO A 168 8.72 -11.60 -4.59
CA PRO A 168 8.99 -13.03 -4.54
C PRO A 168 8.58 -13.65 -3.19
N GLN A 169 7.98 -14.83 -3.23
CA GLN A 169 7.74 -15.66 -2.04
C GLN A 169 8.93 -16.59 -1.80
N VAL A 170 9.47 -16.59 -0.57
CA VAL A 170 10.61 -17.43 -0.20
C VAL A 170 10.11 -18.64 0.60
N HIS A 171 10.10 -19.80 -0.05
CA HIS A 171 9.90 -21.09 0.62
C HIS A 171 11.25 -21.80 0.77
N GLY A 172 11.68 -22.02 2.01
CA GLY A 172 12.98 -22.64 2.30
C GLY A 172 14.14 -21.65 2.21
N VAL A 173 15.13 -21.94 1.36
CA VAL A 173 16.38 -21.17 1.29
C VAL A 173 16.25 -19.99 0.31
N LEU A 174 16.82 -18.85 0.70
CA LEU A 174 16.93 -17.68 -0.19
C LEU A 174 17.83 -18.01 -1.39
N THR A 175 17.37 -17.72 -2.61
CA THR A 175 18.09 -18.02 -3.86
C THR A 175 18.47 -16.73 -4.59
N ALA A 176 19.42 -16.82 -5.53
CA ALA A 176 19.77 -15.71 -6.42
C ALA A 176 18.54 -15.18 -7.19
N ARG A 177 17.64 -16.07 -7.62
CA ARG A 177 16.39 -15.68 -8.29
C ARG A 177 15.51 -14.80 -7.41
N HIS A 178 15.38 -15.12 -6.13
CA HIS A 178 14.60 -14.28 -5.20
C HIS A 178 15.21 -12.89 -5.06
N ILE A 179 16.54 -12.79 -5.03
CA ILE A 179 17.26 -11.51 -4.95
C ILE A 179 16.98 -10.67 -6.20
N GLU A 180 17.18 -11.24 -7.39
CA GLU A 180 16.91 -10.57 -8.67
C GLU A 180 15.45 -10.11 -8.81
N GLN A 181 14.51 -10.95 -8.37
CA GLN A 181 13.09 -10.64 -8.37
C GLN A 181 12.74 -9.47 -7.45
N LEU A 182 13.31 -9.42 -6.23
CA LEU A 182 13.08 -8.32 -5.32
C LEU A 182 13.71 -7.02 -5.84
N GLU A 183 14.93 -7.09 -6.38
CA GLU A 183 15.57 -5.94 -7.04
C GLU A 183 14.70 -5.40 -8.18
N SER A 184 14.12 -6.29 -8.99
CA SER A 184 13.20 -5.91 -10.06
C SER A 184 11.97 -5.17 -9.56
N CYS A 185 11.40 -5.55 -8.41
CA CYS A 185 10.28 -4.83 -7.81
C CYS A 185 10.62 -3.36 -7.56
N TYR A 186 11.76 -3.09 -6.90
CA TYR A 186 12.21 -1.73 -6.62
C TYR A 186 12.49 -0.96 -7.91
N ARG A 187 13.23 -1.57 -8.84
CA ARG A 187 13.58 -0.94 -10.12
C ARG A 187 12.35 -0.57 -10.94
N SER A 188 11.37 -1.47 -11.06
CA SER A 188 10.13 -1.22 -11.82
C SER A 188 9.31 -0.08 -11.21
N CYS A 189 9.18 -0.03 -9.87
CA CYS A 189 8.53 1.08 -9.19
C CYS A 189 9.26 2.42 -9.40
N LEU A 190 10.59 2.42 -9.29
CA LEU A 190 11.42 3.60 -9.50
C LEU A 190 11.32 4.13 -10.94
N GLN A 191 11.41 3.24 -11.93
CA GLN A 191 11.25 3.58 -13.35
C GLN A 191 9.86 4.15 -13.64
N LYS A 192 8.81 3.57 -13.04
CA LYS A 192 7.45 4.11 -13.19
C LYS A 192 7.35 5.51 -12.57
N ALA A 193 7.88 5.69 -11.37
CA ALA A 193 7.91 7.00 -10.70
C ALA A 193 8.68 8.06 -11.51
N GLN A 194 9.81 7.70 -12.12
CA GLN A 194 10.55 8.56 -13.02
C GLN A 194 9.71 8.94 -14.26
N SER A 195 9.07 7.96 -14.91
CA SER A 195 8.24 8.21 -16.09
C SER A 195 7.05 9.13 -15.80
N CYS A 196 6.52 9.08 -14.58
CA CYS A 196 5.42 9.92 -14.12
C CYS A 196 5.89 11.22 -13.43
N GLN A 197 7.21 11.47 -13.35
CA GLN A 197 7.81 12.65 -12.72
C GLN A 197 7.40 12.85 -11.25
N PHE A 198 7.23 11.74 -10.52
CA PHE A 198 6.90 11.77 -9.10
C PHE A 198 8.08 12.33 -8.30
N HIS A 199 7.82 13.31 -7.45
CA HIS A 199 8.82 13.93 -6.59
C HIS A 199 9.05 13.09 -5.33
N THR A 200 7.99 12.51 -4.76
CA THR A 200 8.04 11.66 -3.56
C THR A 200 7.52 10.26 -3.83
N LEU A 201 8.34 9.25 -3.51
CA LEU A 201 7.98 7.84 -3.61
C LEU A 201 8.22 7.13 -2.26
N VAL A 202 7.20 6.46 -1.73
CA VAL A 202 7.27 5.79 -0.43
C VAL A 202 7.21 4.28 -0.60
N PHE A 203 8.27 3.57 -0.24
CA PHE A 203 8.31 2.11 -0.25
C PHE A 203 7.91 1.53 1.10
N CYS A 204 7.01 0.55 1.12
CA CYS A 204 6.90 -0.38 2.25
C CYS A 204 8.01 -1.44 2.22
N CYS A 205 8.16 -2.23 3.28
CA CYS A 205 9.00 -3.44 3.24
C CYS A 205 8.39 -4.52 2.33
N ILE A 206 8.86 -4.60 1.08
CA ILE A 206 8.37 -5.59 0.11
C ILE A 206 8.84 -7.01 0.51
N ALA A 207 7.89 -7.96 0.49
CA ALA A 207 8.11 -9.39 0.68
C ALA A 207 8.60 -9.88 2.07
N THR A 208 8.79 -9.01 3.07
CA THR A 208 9.36 -9.42 4.38
C THR A 208 8.38 -9.97 5.40
N GLY A 209 7.07 -9.77 5.19
CA GLY A 209 6.00 -10.31 6.04
C GLY A 209 5.56 -11.70 5.58
N GLU A 210 4.37 -11.78 5.00
CA GLU A 210 3.73 -13.02 4.53
C GLU A 210 4.56 -13.80 3.49
N TYR A 211 5.51 -13.15 2.81
CA TYR A 211 6.34 -13.77 1.76
C TYR A 211 7.71 -14.22 2.26
N HIS A 212 7.99 -14.03 3.56
CA HIS A 212 9.12 -14.59 4.30
C HIS A 212 10.52 -14.23 3.75
N PHE A 213 10.65 -13.15 2.99
CA PHE A 213 11.96 -12.64 2.61
C PHE A 213 12.72 -12.13 3.85
N PRO A 214 13.95 -12.57 4.13
CA PRO A 214 14.68 -12.14 5.33
C PRO A 214 14.87 -10.61 5.38
N SER A 215 14.41 -9.94 6.45
CA SER A 215 14.38 -8.47 6.53
C SER A 215 15.72 -7.79 6.25
N LEU A 216 16.82 -8.33 6.77
CA LEU A 216 18.16 -7.75 6.55
C LEU A 216 18.57 -7.80 5.08
N ALA A 217 18.36 -8.94 4.41
CA ALA A 217 18.67 -9.10 3.00
C ALA A 217 17.76 -8.24 2.13
N ALA A 218 16.45 -8.19 2.44
CA ALA A 218 15.51 -7.33 1.74
C ALA A 218 15.88 -5.85 1.85
N ALA A 219 16.23 -5.37 3.05
CA ALA A 219 16.64 -3.99 3.27
C ALA A 219 17.96 -3.65 2.56
N GLN A 220 18.92 -4.58 2.51
CA GLN A 220 20.16 -4.41 1.75
C GLN A 220 19.88 -4.21 0.26
N ILE A 221 19.00 -5.04 -0.33
CA ILE A 221 18.58 -4.93 -1.73
C ILE A 221 17.83 -3.62 -1.97
N ALA A 222 16.91 -3.26 -1.09
CA ALA A 222 16.13 -2.03 -1.18
C ALA A 222 17.03 -0.79 -1.21
N VAL A 223 17.94 -0.67 -0.23
CA VAL A 223 18.86 0.46 -0.09
C VAL A 223 19.80 0.55 -1.28
N SER A 224 20.46 -0.55 -1.67
CA SER A 224 21.41 -0.54 -2.78
C SER A 224 20.75 -0.18 -4.12
N THR A 225 19.55 -0.72 -4.38
CA THR A 225 18.81 -0.48 -5.63
C THR A 225 18.36 0.98 -5.72
N VAL A 226 17.77 1.52 -4.65
CA VAL A 226 17.28 2.90 -4.61
C VAL A 226 18.43 3.91 -4.73
N GLN A 227 19.52 3.71 -3.99
CA GLN A 227 20.66 4.61 -4.04
C GLN A 227 21.29 4.67 -5.42
N LYS A 228 21.52 3.50 -6.05
CA LYS A 228 22.02 3.43 -7.42
C LYS A 228 21.11 4.19 -8.37
N PHE A 229 19.80 3.98 -8.26
CA PHE A 229 18.83 4.61 -9.14
C PHE A 229 18.80 6.14 -8.98
N ILE A 230 18.76 6.67 -7.75
CA ILE A 230 18.73 8.12 -7.49
C ILE A 230 20.05 8.79 -7.92
N ALA A 231 21.19 8.10 -7.81
CA ALA A 231 22.47 8.64 -8.29
C ALA A 231 22.50 8.82 -9.82
N GLU A 232 21.72 8.03 -10.56
CA GLU A 232 21.71 7.98 -12.02
C GLU A 232 20.53 8.75 -12.63
N ASN A 233 19.54 9.19 -11.84
CA ASN A 233 18.27 9.74 -12.34
C ASN A 233 17.78 10.94 -11.52
N GLU A 234 17.16 11.93 -12.18
CA GLU A 234 16.63 13.13 -11.52
C GLU A 234 15.34 12.90 -10.72
N MET A 235 14.60 11.83 -11.03
CA MET A 235 13.33 11.47 -10.40
C MET A 235 13.33 10.00 -9.98
N PRO A 236 12.70 9.63 -8.86
CA PRO A 236 12.07 10.54 -7.90
C PRO A 236 13.09 11.36 -7.10
N LYS A 237 12.76 12.62 -6.78
CA LYS A 237 13.65 13.50 -5.99
C LYS A 237 13.90 12.97 -4.58
N LYS A 238 12.90 12.30 -4.01
CA LYS A 238 12.95 11.78 -2.66
C LYS A 238 12.28 10.41 -2.56
N VAL A 239 13.03 9.45 -2.03
CA VAL A 239 12.52 8.13 -1.68
C VAL A 239 12.44 7.97 -0.18
N ILE A 240 11.31 7.47 0.31
CA ILE A 240 11.07 7.23 1.71
C ILE A 240 10.95 5.72 1.91
N PHE A 241 11.83 5.15 2.73
CA PHE A 241 11.61 3.81 3.25
C PHE A 241 10.64 3.90 4.43
N ASN A 242 9.42 3.41 4.23
CA ASN A 242 8.45 3.22 5.31
C ASN A 242 8.66 1.84 5.95
N VAL A 243 8.75 1.84 7.27
CA VAL A 243 8.84 0.64 8.10
C VAL A 243 7.73 0.65 9.15
N PHE A 244 7.28 -0.53 9.58
CA PHE A 244 6.29 -0.62 10.67
C PHE A 244 6.94 -1.05 11.98
N GLN A 245 7.82 -2.06 11.93
CA GLN A 245 8.47 -2.59 13.12
C GLN A 245 9.75 -1.82 13.46
N GLN A 246 10.03 -1.65 14.76
CA GLN A 246 11.28 -1.05 15.24
C GLN A 246 12.53 -1.81 14.77
N ARG A 247 12.44 -3.14 14.63
CA ARG A 247 13.54 -3.96 14.11
C ARG A 247 13.95 -3.54 12.70
N ASP A 248 12.97 -3.33 11.81
CA ASP A 248 13.25 -2.93 10.43
C ASP A 248 13.82 -1.50 10.38
N GLU A 249 13.30 -0.59 11.21
CA GLU A 249 13.86 0.76 11.39
C GLU A 249 15.35 0.72 11.74
N GLN A 250 15.75 -0.12 12.70
CA GLN A 250 17.16 -0.27 13.10
C GLN A 250 18.03 -0.81 11.96
N ILE A 251 17.51 -1.76 11.17
CA ILE A 251 18.21 -2.33 10.01
C ILE A 251 18.44 -1.22 8.96
N TYR A 252 17.39 -0.53 8.53
CA TYR A 252 17.48 0.54 7.53
C TYR A 252 18.38 1.69 8.02
N GLN A 253 18.22 2.13 9.27
CA GLN A 253 19.06 3.18 9.86
C GLN A 253 20.54 2.81 9.84
N THR A 254 20.87 1.56 10.19
CA THR A 254 22.25 1.07 10.17
C THR A 254 22.83 1.06 8.76
N LEU A 255 22.05 0.59 7.77
CA LEU A 255 22.49 0.51 6.38
C LEU A 255 22.73 1.90 5.78
N LEU A 256 21.80 2.84 6.01
CA LEU A 256 21.91 4.22 5.52
C LEU A 256 23.05 4.99 6.20
N ASN A 257 23.23 4.83 7.52
CA ASN A 257 24.30 5.54 8.26
C ASN A 257 25.71 5.01 7.96
N LYS A 258 25.87 3.72 7.64
CA LYS A 258 27.18 3.14 7.32
C LYS A 258 27.83 3.78 6.10
N GLN A 259 27.02 4.30 5.18
CA GLN A 259 27.50 4.84 3.91
C GLN A 259 27.72 6.36 3.93
N ASN A 260 27.24 7.06 4.96
CA ASN A 260 27.53 8.48 5.22
C ASN A 260 28.94 8.75 5.77
N LYS A 261 29.79 7.72 5.91
CA LYS A 261 31.12 7.83 6.53
C LYS A 261 32.27 8.05 5.53
N PHE A 262 31.99 8.63 4.36
CA PHE A 262 33.00 8.99 3.37
C PHE A 262 32.97 10.48 3.09
#